data_AF-A0A1F6XA72-F1
#
_entry.id   AF-A0A1F6XA72-F1
#
_cell.length_a   1.000
_cell.length_b   1.000
_cell.length_c   1.000
_cell.angle_alpha   90.00
_cell.angle_beta   90.00
_cell.angle_gamma   90.00
#
_symmetry.space_group_name_H-M   'P 1'
#
loop_
_entity.id
_entity.type
_entity.pdbx_description
1 polymer ?
#
loop_
_entity_poly.entity_id
_entity_poly.type
_entity_poly.pdbx_seq_one_letter_code
_entity_poly.pdbx_strand_id
1 'polypeptide(L)' 'GSVLTKCAHCAKMIMPHQVCKFCGFYKGREVLNILAKELKKREKNNAKRAK' A
#
# COMPACT_ATOMS: atom_id res chain seq x y z
N GLY A 1 18.12 1.11 -15.76
CA GLY A 1 16.65 1.15 -15.87
C GLY A 1 16.03 0.46 -14.67
N SER A 2 14.99 1.03 -14.08
CA SER A 2 14.27 0.41 -12.97
C SER A 2 13.43 -0.77 -13.47
N VAL A 3 13.94 -1.99 -13.31
CA VAL A 3 13.21 -3.22 -13.63
C VAL A 3 12.17 -3.47 -12.54
N LEU A 4 10.92 -3.65 -12.93
CA LEU A 4 9.83 -4.03 -12.01
C LEU A 4 9.87 -5.54 -11.76
N THR A 5 9.58 -5.96 -10.53
CA THR A 5 9.49 -7.37 -10.13
C THR A 5 8.09 -7.72 -9.63
N LYS A 6 7.70 -8.99 -9.67
CA LYS A 6 6.42 -9.44 -9.15
C LYS A 6 6.45 -9.47 -7.62
N CYS A 7 5.42 -8.89 -7.00
CA CYS A 7 5.22 -9.02 -5.56
C CYS A 7 4.91 -10.48 -5.19
N ALA A 8 5.63 -11.04 -4.23
CA ALA A 8 5.42 -12.42 -3.77
C ALA A 8 4.05 -12.68 -3.12
N HIS A 9 3.35 -11.64 -2.65
CA HIS A 9 2.07 -11.77 -1.95
C HIS A 9 0.86 -11.60 -2.87
N CYS A 10 0.87 -10.59 -3.76
CA CYS A 10 -0.29 -10.25 -4.60
C CYS A 10 0.00 -10.28 -6.11
N ALA A 11 1.18 -10.74 -6.53
CA ALA A 11 1.62 -10.89 -7.92
C ALA A 11 1.67 -9.62 -8.79
N LYS A 12 1.36 -8.43 -8.24
CA LYS A 12 1.48 -7.16 -8.97
C LYS A 12 2.94 -6.77 -9.21
N MET A 13 3.19 -6.07 -10.31
CA MET A 13 4.51 -5.52 -10.62
C MET A 13 4.83 -4.35 -9.68
N ILE A 14 5.95 -4.44 -8.99
CA ILE A 14 6.42 -3.47 -8.00
C ILE A 14 7.89 -3.15 -8.21
N MET A 15 8.33 -2.03 -7.64
CA MET A 15 9.74 -1.71 -7.58
C MET A 15 10.47 -2.68 -6.64
N PRO A 16 11.63 -3.21 -7.02
CA PRO A 16 12.44 -4.05 -6.15
C PRO A 16 12.91 -3.24 -4.93
N HIS A 17 13.18 -3.95 -3.83
CA HIS A 17 13.56 -3.37 -2.54
C HIS A 17 12.55 -2.38 -1.92
N GLN A 18 11.28 -2.37 -2.37
CA GLN A 18 10.22 -1.57 -1.77
C GLN A 18 9.10 -2.43 -1.20
N VAL A 19 8.38 -1.88 -0.20
CA VAL A 19 7.12 -2.44 0.25
C VAL A 19 6.12 -2.38 -0.90
N CYS A 20 5.34 -3.45 -1.09
CA CYS A 20 4.31 -3.46 -2.11
C CYS A 20 3.26 -2.37 -1.81
N LYS A 21 3.15 -1.37 -2.68
CA LYS A 21 2.17 -0.27 -2.52
C LYS A 21 0.71 -0.74 -2.66
N PHE A 22 0.50 -1.96 -3.15
CA PHE A 22 -0.83 -2.49 -3.40
C PHE A 22 -1.36 -3.40 -2.30
N CYS A 23 -0.49 -4.19 -1.65
CA CYS A 23 -0.90 -5.09 -0.56
C CYS A 23 -0.21 -4.77 0.77
N GLY A 24 0.84 -3.96 0.78
CA GLY A 24 1.52 -3.51 2.01
C GLY A 24 2.54 -4.51 2.55
N PHE A 25 2.79 -5.61 1.83
CA PHE A 25 3.73 -6.65 2.24
C PHE A 25 5.16 -6.38 1.76
N TYR A 26 6.12 -6.76 2.59
CA TYR A 26 7.54 -6.85 2.27
C TYR A 26 8.14 -8.09 2.94
N LYS A 27 8.86 -8.91 2.17
CA LYS A 27 9.46 -10.17 2.66
C LYS A 27 8.47 -11.08 3.44
N GLY A 28 7.24 -11.20 2.94
CA GLY A 28 6.21 -12.05 3.54
C GLY A 28 5.55 -11.51 4.82
N ARG A 29 5.89 -10.29 5.24
CA ARG A 29 5.26 -9.63 6.40
C ARG A 29 4.44 -8.44 5.94
N GLU A 30 3.27 -8.25 6.55
CA GLU A 30 2.48 -7.05 6.36
C GLU A 30 3.16 -5.89 7.08
N VAL A 31 3.71 -4.94 6.32
CA VAL A 31 4.37 -3.74 6.87
C VAL A 31 3.42 -2.55 6.89
N LEU A 32 2.44 -2.53 5.98
CA LEU A 32 1.46 -1.47 5.86
C LEU A 32 0.06 -2.07 5.73
N ASN A 33 -0.80 -1.84 6.73
CA ASN A 33 -2.22 -2.13 6.57
C ASN A 33 -2.86 -1.02 5.72
N ILE A 34 -2.96 -1.28 4.41
CA ILE A 34 -3.45 -0.31 3.42
C ILE A 34 -4.93 -0.01 3.65
N LEU A 35 -5.73 -1.01 4.02
CA LEU A 35 -7.16 -0.85 4.29
C LEU A 35 -7.39 0.14 5.45
N ALA A 36 -6.70 -0.07 6.57
CA ALA A 36 -6.80 0.83 7.72
C ALA A 36 -6.33 2.25 7.39
N LYS A 37 -5.29 2.40 6.56
CA LYS A 37 -4.80 3.71 6.10
C LYS A 37 -5.82 4.44 5.23
N GLU A 38 -6.44 3.75 4.28
CA GLU A 38 -7.44 4.34 3.37
C GLU A 38 -8.71 4.75 4.13
N LEU A 39 -9.19 3.93 5.08
CA LEU A 39 -10.33 4.28 5.93
C LEU A 39 -10.08 5.56 6.74
N LYS A 40 -8.97 5.62 7.48
CA LYS A 40 -8.59 6.82 8.27
C LYS A 40 -8.44 8.06 7.39
N LYS A 41 -7.90 7.91 6.18
CA LYS A 41 -7.77 9.01 5.22
C LYS A 41 -9.14 9.49 4.73
N ARG A 42 -10.07 8.57 4.44
CA ARG A 42 -11.43 8.89 4.02
C ARG A 42 -12.20 9.62 5.13
N GLU A 43 -12.12 9.15 6.37
CA GLU A 43 -12.74 9.80 7.53
C GLU A 43 -12.21 11.23 7.72
N LYS A 44 -10.88 11.41 7.71
CA LYS A 44 -10.25 12.73 7.82
C LYS A 44 -10.67 13.65 6.68
N ASN A 45 -10.76 13.15 5.46
CA ASN A 45 -11.23 13.94 4.32
C ASN A 45 -12.70 14.32 4.44
N ASN A 46 -13.57 13.43 4.95
CA ASN A 46 -14.98 13.75 5.17
C ASN A 46 -15.15 14.82 6.25
N ALA A 47 -14.44 14.69 7.39
CA ALA A 47 -14.46 15.67 8.47
C ALA A 47 -13.99 17.06 8.02
N LYS A 48 -13.02 17.13 7.09
CA LYS A 48 -12.59 18.40 6.48
C LYS A 48 -13.63 19.02 5.54
N ARG A 49 -14.45 18.21 4.85
CA ARG A 49 -15.48 18.69 3.91
C ARG A 49 -16.77 19.11 4.62
N ALA A 50 -17.00 18.58 5.82
CA ALA A 50 -18.13 18.94 6.68
C ALA A 50 -17.90 20.22 7.50
N LYS A 51 -16.69 20.81 7.41
CA LYS A 51 -16.32 22.07 8.05
C LYS A 51 -16.28 23.17 6.99
#